data_AF-A0A8I1Y6T8-F1
#
_entry.id   AF-A0A8I1Y6T8-F1
#
_cell.length_a   1.000
_cell.length_b   1.000
_cell.length_c   1.000
_cell.angle_alpha   90.00
_cell.angle_beta   90.00
_cell.angle_gamma   90.00
#
_symmetry.space_group_name_H-M   'P 1'
#
loop_
_entity.id
_entity.type
_entity.pdbx_description
1 polymer ?
#
loop_
_entity_poly.entity_id
_entity_poly.type
_entity_poly.pdbx_seq_one_letter_code
_entity_poly.pdbx_strand_id
1 'polypeptide(L)'
;MAADRLPLILERQASGPFLLGGRCNGAMVAFEAARQLVATGHNVHMVAMIDPPTVNARPATRAIVGLMKPIASRHFLRRIFERLARQERDAKHSTSEPVWTAKGKISPALWDAYSMAMARYLPASLEVAVAFYAAEHEGRNWRHLCSQLEVVQVP
;
A
#
# COMPACT_ATOMS: atom_id res chain seq x y z
N MET A 1 8.66 5.55 7.67
CA MET A 1 7.25 5.21 7.99
C MET A 1 7.10 3.80 8.52
N ALA A 2 7.43 2.73 7.77
CA ALA A 2 7.31 1.36 8.27
C ALA A 2 8.44 0.97 9.24
N ALA A 3 9.68 1.28 8.90
CA ALA A 3 10.84 1.07 9.78
C ALA A 3 10.64 1.71 11.17
N ASP A 4 10.10 2.92 11.20
CA ASP A 4 9.80 3.65 12.45
C ASP A 4 8.75 2.95 13.32
N ARG A 5 7.99 1.98 12.80
CA ARG A 5 7.02 1.18 13.57
C ARG A 5 7.63 -0.07 14.19
N LEU A 6 8.73 -0.59 13.66
CA LEU A 6 9.33 -1.83 14.13
C LEU A 6 9.69 -1.76 15.62
N PRO A 7 10.36 -0.72 16.14
CA PRO A 7 10.67 -0.63 17.57
C PRO A 7 9.41 -0.68 18.44
N LEU A 8 8.35 0.01 18.05
CA LEU A 8 7.08 0.06 18.78
C LEU A 8 6.34 -1.29 18.75
N ILE A 9 6.40 -1.99 17.61
CA ILE A 9 5.83 -3.33 17.46
C ILE A 9 6.59 -4.32 18.35
N LEU A 10 7.92 -4.28 18.31
CA LEU A 10 8.79 -5.21 19.04
C LEU A 10 8.80 -4.94 20.56
N GLU A 11 8.63 -3.68 20.97
CA GLU A 11 8.39 -3.32 22.37
C GLU A 11 7.10 -3.95 22.89
N ARG A 12 6.03 -3.94 22.07
CA ARG A 12 4.74 -4.49 22.47
C ARG A 12 4.66 -6.01 22.40
N GLN A 13 5.35 -6.60 21.41
CA GLN A 13 5.42 -8.02 21.15
C GLN A 13 6.81 -8.35 20.58
N ALA A 14 7.70 -8.89 21.42
CA ALA A 14 9.08 -9.16 21.06
C ALA A 14 9.25 -10.33 20.05
N SER A 15 8.29 -11.26 20.00
CA SER A 15 8.35 -12.46 19.15
C SER A 15 7.02 -12.79 18.48
N GLY A 16 7.09 -13.42 17.31
CA GLY A 16 5.93 -13.76 16.50
C GLY A 16 5.11 -14.96 17.03
N PRO A 17 4.03 -15.33 16.33
CA PRO A 17 3.63 -14.80 15.03
C PRO A 17 3.05 -13.38 15.10
N PHE A 18 3.50 -12.50 14.21
CA PHE A 18 2.90 -11.19 14.03
C PHE A 18 1.69 -11.26 13.11
N LEU A 19 0.61 -10.58 13.51
CA LEU A 19 -0.57 -10.32 12.69
C LEU A 19 -0.64 -8.81 12.47
N LEU A 20 -0.45 -8.37 11.24
CA LEU A 20 -0.41 -6.94 10.90
C LEU A 20 -1.57 -6.58 9.99
N GLY A 21 -2.01 -5.33 10.05
CA GLY A 21 -3.02 -4.87 9.13
C GLY A 21 -3.18 -3.36 9.14
N GLY A 22 -3.88 -2.87 8.13
CA GLY A 22 -4.18 -1.46 8.03
C GLY A 22 -5.14 -1.15 6.89
N ARG A 23 -5.64 0.09 6.90
CA ARG A 23 -6.53 0.64 5.88
C ARG A 23 -5.80 1.66 5.02
N CYS A 24 -6.09 1.70 3.71
CA CYS A 24 -5.54 2.67 2.78
C CYS A 24 -3.99 2.70 2.86
N ASN A 25 -3.40 3.85 3.18
CA ASN A 25 -1.94 3.95 3.36
C ASN A 25 -1.43 3.16 4.57
N GLY A 26 -2.25 2.97 5.61
CA GLY A 26 -1.90 2.11 6.74
C GLY A 26 -1.68 0.66 6.33
N ALA A 27 -2.40 0.16 5.31
CA ALA A 27 -2.17 -1.17 4.74
C ALA A 27 -0.78 -1.29 4.11
N MET A 28 -0.31 -0.25 3.42
CA MET A 28 1.04 -0.20 2.84
C MET A 28 2.12 -0.20 3.93
N VAL A 29 1.87 0.50 5.04
CA VAL A 29 2.76 0.51 6.20
C VAL A 29 2.81 -0.87 6.85
N ALA A 30 1.66 -1.53 7.05
CA ALA A 30 1.59 -2.88 7.60
C ALA A 30 2.33 -3.90 6.71
N PHE A 31 2.12 -3.83 5.39
CA PHE A 31 2.80 -4.67 4.41
C PHE A 31 4.32 -4.51 4.45
N GLU A 32 4.82 -3.27 4.45
CA GLU A 32 6.26 -3.02 4.49
C GLU A 32 6.87 -3.35 5.86
N ALA A 33 6.13 -3.15 6.95
CA ALA A 33 6.57 -3.56 8.29
C ALA A 33 6.69 -5.09 8.38
N ALA A 34 5.71 -5.83 7.85
CA ALA A 34 5.77 -7.28 7.74
C ALA A 34 7.00 -7.74 6.98
N ARG A 35 7.29 -7.12 5.82
CA ARG A 35 8.45 -7.44 5.01
C ARG A 35 9.77 -7.23 5.76
N GLN A 36 9.87 -6.16 6.54
CA GLN A 36 11.07 -5.88 7.34
C GLN A 36 11.20 -6.86 8.51
N LEU A 37 10.11 -7.21 9.20
CA LEU A 37 10.11 -8.22 10.25
C LEU A 37 10.55 -9.59 9.73
N VAL A 38 10.01 -10.03 8.58
CA VAL A 38 10.44 -11.28 7.93
C VAL A 38 11.93 -11.23 7.56
N ALA A 39 12.39 -10.10 7.00
CA ALA A 39 13.78 -9.93 6.63
C ALA A 39 14.75 -9.98 7.83
N THR A 40 14.28 -9.68 9.04
CA THR A 40 15.06 -9.79 10.28
C THR A 40 14.80 -11.10 11.04
N GLY A 41 14.16 -12.09 10.41
CA GLY A 41 13.97 -13.43 10.97
C GLY A 41 12.76 -13.59 11.88
N HIS A 42 11.88 -12.60 11.97
CA HIS A 42 10.63 -12.74 12.72
C HIS A 42 9.56 -13.47 11.90
N ASN A 43 8.75 -14.28 12.59
CA ASN A 43 7.60 -14.94 11.99
C ASN A 43 6.41 -13.99 11.85
N VAL A 44 5.95 -13.73 10.63
CA VAL A 44 4.71 -12.99 10.34
C VAL A 44 3.70 -13.97 9.75
N HIS A 45 2.57 -14.15 10.42
CA HIS A 45 1.56 -15.12 10.01
C HIS A 45 0.63 -14.56 8.93
N MET A 46 0.21 -13.29 9.05
CA MET A 46 -0.72 -12.68 8.10
C MET A 46 -0.57 -11.16 8.04
N VAL A 47 -0.85 -10.59 6.86
CA VAL A 47 -1.12 -9.17 6.66
C VAL A 47 -2.54 -8.94 6.12
N ALA A 48 -3.36 -8.20 6.85
CA ALA A 48 -4.68 -7.75 6.40
C ALA A 48 -4.60 -6.34 5.77
N MET A 49 -4.83 -6.25 4.46
CA MET A 49 -4.79 -5.00 3.70
C MET A 49 -6.21 -4.58 3.32
N ILE A 50 -6.70 -3.51 3.94
CA ILE A 50 -8.05 -2.98 3.70
C ILE A 50 -7.97 -1.80 2.74
N ASP A 51 -8.49 -1.97 1.53
CA ASP A 51 -8.53 -0.96 0.49
C ASP A 51 -7.19 -0.20 0.29
N PRO A 52 -6.06 -0.91 0.09
CA PRO A 52 -4.78 -0.25 -0.17
C PRO A 52 -4.76 0.42 -1.55
N PRO A 53 -3.94 1.48 -1.73
CA PRO A 53 -3.63 2.01 -3.05
C PRO A 53 -3.06 0.92 -3.98
N THR A 54 -3.55 0.82 -5.22
CA THR A 54 -3.11 -0.26 -6.13
C THR A 54 -2.23 0.22 -7.28
N VAL A 55 -2.20 1.53 -7.58
CA VAL A 55 -1.39 2.13 -8.67
C VAL A 55 0.00 1.50 -8.78
N ASN A 56 0.76 1.45 -7.69
CA ASN A 56 2.14 0.98 -7.68
C ASN A 56 2.30 -0.54 -7.64
N ALA A 57 1.21 -1.29 -7.45
CA ALA A 57 1.22 -2.74 -7.60
C ALA A 57 0.98 -3.14 -9.06
N ARG A 58 0.37 -2.32 -9.91
CA ARG A 58 0.06 -2.74 -11.30
C ARG A 58 1.34 -3.02 -12.11
N PRO A 59 1.46 -4.16 -12.81
CA PRO A 59 2.68 -4.52 -13.55
C PRO A 59 3.17 -3.45 -14.52
N ALA A 60 2.27 -2.87 -15.31
CA ALA A 60 2.62 -1.80 -16.26
C ALA A 60 3.16 -0.55 -15.55
N THR A 61 2.48 -0.10 -14.49
CA THR A 61 2.93 1.05 -13.70
C THR A 61 4.27 0.78 -13.04
N ARG A 62 4.50 -0.42 -12.51
CA ARG A 62 5.79 -0.83 -11.93
C ARG A 62 6.92 -0.77 -12.95
N ALA A 63 6.70 -1.29 -14.15
CA ALA A 63 7.70 -1.28 -15.22
C ALA A 63 8.07 0.15 -15.63
N ILE A 64 7.05 0.99 -15.87
CA ILE A 64 7.23 2.40 -16.23
C ILE A 64 7.99 3.15 -15.14
N VAL A 65 7.54 3.07 -13.88
CA VAL A 65 8.19 3.75 -12.76
C VAL A 65 9.60 3.21 -12.53
N GLY A 66 9.82 1.90 -12.65
CA GLY A 66 11.13 1.27 -12.51
C GLY A 66 12.15 1.81 -13.52
N LEU A 67 11.75 1.95 -14.79
CA LEU A 67 12.59 2.51 -15.84
C LEU A 67 12.82 4.01 -15.68
N MET A 68 11.80 4.75 -15.25
CA MET A 68 11.86 6.22 -15.18
C MET A 68 12.49 6.76 -13.90
N LYS A 69 12.40 6.04 -12.78
CA LYS A 69 12.90 6.46 -11.45
C LYS A 69 14.35 6.98 -11.42
N PRO A 70 15.33 6.44 -12.18
CA PRO A 70 16.70 6.96 -12.19
C PRO A 70 16.88 8.26 -12.97
N ILE A 71 16.00 8.56 -13.94
CA ILE A 71 16.22 9.62 -14.94
C ILE A 71 15.22 10.77 -14.78
N ALA A 72 13.99 10.47 -14.38
CA ALA A 72 12.92 11.43 -14.22
C ALA A 72 13.03 12.25 -12.92
N SER A 73 12.66 13.53 -13.00
CA SER A 73 12.56 14.37 -11.81
C SER A 73 11.45 13.88 -10.87
N ARG A 74 11.63 14.09 -9.56
CA ARG A 74 10.63 13.72 -8.53
C ARG A 74 9.26 14.33 -8.82
N HIS A 75 9.24 15.59 -9.26
CA HIS A 75 8.01 16.32 -9.60
C HIS A 75 7.31 15.74 -10.84
N PHE A 76 8.06 15.25 -11.82
CA PHE A 76 7.48 14.60 -12.99
C PHE A 76 6.80 13.29 -12.62
N LEU A 77 7.49 12.43 -11.85
CA LEU A 77 6.92 11.18 -11.35
C LEU A 77 5.69 11.43 -10.47
N ARG A 78 5.74 12.45 -9.60
CA ARG A 78 4.59 12.90 -8.80
C ARG A 78 3.39 13.24 -9.67
N ARG A 79 3.58 14.04 -10.73
CA ARG A 79 2.50 14.42 -11.65
C ARG A 79 1.88 13.21 -12.35
N ILE A 80 2.68 12.24 -12.77
CA ILE A 80 2.20 11.00 -13.40
C ILE A 80 1.41 10.19 -12.37
N PHE A 81 1.98 9.95 -11.19
CA PHE A 81 1.33 9.22 -10.11
C PHE A 81 -0.02 9.83 -9.74
N GLU A 82 -0.11 11.15 -9.58
CA GLU A 82 -1.37 11.81 -9.27
C GLU A 82 -2.43 11.66 -10.36
N ARG A 83 -2.03 11.64 -11.64
CA ARG A 83 -2.96 11.38 -12.75
C ARG A 83 -3.51 9.96 -12.68
N LEU A 84 -2.63 8.98 -12.48
CA LEU A 84 -3.02 7.57 -12.35
C LEU A 84 -3.90 7.34 -11.12
N ALA A 85 -3.55 7.96 -9.99
CA ALA A 85 -4.31 7.86 -8.75
C ALA A 85 -5.67 8.56 -8.82
N ARG A 86 -5.78 9.70 -9.54
CA ARG A 86 -7.08 10.32 -9.83
C ARG A 86 -7.93 9.43 -10.72
N GLN A 87 -7.39 8.96 -11.84
CA GLN A 87 -8.09 8.06 -12.74
C GLN A 87 -8.55 6.77 -12.02
N GLU A 88 -7.74 6.23 -11.12
CA GLU A 88 -8.14 5.09 -10.28
C GLU A 88 -9.31 5.43 -9.35
N ARG A 89 -9.34 6.61 -8.72
CA ARG A 89 -10.45 7.04 -7.86
C ARG A 89 -11.71 7.32 -8.66
N ASP A 90 -11.58 8.01 -9.80
CA ASP A 90 -12.71 8.40 -10.65
C ASP A 90 -13.39 7.17 -11.26
N ALA A 91 -12.60 6.18 -11.70
CA ALA A 91 -13.12 4.90 -12.18
C ALA A 91 -13.79 4.04 -11.10
N LYS A 92 -13.63 4.42 -9.82
CA LYS A 92 -14.08 3.69 -8.63
C LYS A 92 -14.93 4.58 -7.72
N HIS A 93 -15.56 5.59 -8.30
CA HIS A 93 -16.44 6.45 -7.54
C HIS A 93 -17.67 5.63 -7.15
N SER A 94 -17.76 5.25 -5.87
CA SER A 94 -18.89 4.48 -5.37
C SER A 94 -20.19 5.25 -5.60
N THR A 95 -21.23 4.52 -5.99
CA THR A 95 -22.60 5.04 -6.05
C THR A 95 -23.26 5.06 -4.66
N SER A 96 -22.64 4.40 -3.68
CA SER A 96 -23.12 4.32 -2.31
C SER A 96 -22.67 5.53 -1.50
N GLU A 97 -23.54 5.97 -0.57
CA GLU A 97 -23.20 7.02 0.38
C GLU A 97 -22.01 6.57 1.25
N PRO A 98 -21.00 7.44 1.46
CA PRO A 98 -19.84 7.09 2.26
C PRO A 98 -20.26 6.78 3.70
N VAL A 99 -20.11 5.51 4.11
CA VAL A 99 -20.35 5.02 5.47
C VAL A 99 -19.50 5.76 6.51
N TRP A 100 -18.34 6.27 6.08
CA TRP A 100 -17.47 7.09 6.91
C TRP A 100 -16.63 8.06 6.08
N THR A 101 -16.82 9.36 6.29
CA THR A 101 -15.95 10.41 5.77
C THR A 101 -14.92 10.81 6.82
N ALA A 102 -13.63 10.74 6.49
CA ALA A 102 -12.58 11.25 7.38
C ALA A 102 -12.87 12.71 7.73
N LYS A 103 -13.00 13.02 9.02
CA LYS A 103 -13.13 14.39 9.52
C LYS A 103 -11.77 15.10 9.44
N GLY A 104 -11.41 15.58 8.26
CA GLY A 104 -10.20 16.39 8.08
C GLY A 104 -9.73 16.44 6.63
N LYS A 105 -9.44 17.65 6.15
CA LYS A 105 -8.74 17.83 4.88
C LYS A 105 -7.25 17.58 5.10
N ILE A 106 -6.66 16.67 4.32
CA ILE A 106 -5.20 16.52 4.26
C ILE A 106 -4.64 17.84 3.73
N SER A 107 -3.65 18.42 4.42
CA SER A 107 -3.05 19.68 3.97
C SER A 107 -2.37 19.48 2.59
N PRO A 108 -2.35 20.50 1.72
CA PRO A 108 -1.70 20.39 0.42
C PRO A 108 -0.24 19.96 0.51
N ALA A 109 0.50 20.47 1.52
CA ALA A 109 1.90 20.10 1.74
C ALA A 109 2.07 18.62 2.15
N LEU A 110 1.20 18.11 3.03
CA LEU A 110 1.24 16.70 3.43
C LEU A 110 0.87 15.79 2.26
N TRP A 111 -0.12 16.20 1.47
CA TRP A 111 -0.52 15.50 0.25
C TRP A 111 0.60 15.46 -0.80
N ASP A 112 1.31 16.57 -0.97
CA ASP A 112 2.44 16.68 -1.90
C ASP A 112 3.59 15.75 -1.48
N ALA A 113 3.97 15.78 -0.19
CA ALA A 113 4.98 14.89 0.37
C ALA A 113 4.61 13.41 0.21
N TYR A 114 3.35 13.06 0.50
CA TYR A 114 2.80 11.72 0.27
C TYR A 114 2.90 11.32 -1.21
N SER A 115 2.46 12.18 -2.12
CA SER A 115 2.44 11.90 -3.56
C SER A 115 3.85 11.71 -4.11
N MET A 116 4.82 12.51 -3.64
CA MET A 116 6.24 12.35 -4.00
C MET A 116 6.81 11.03 -3.49
N ALA A 117 6.50 10.63 -2.27
CA ALA A 117 6.94 9.34 -1.72
C ALA A 117 6.35 8.18 -2.52
N MET A 118 5.04 8.23 -2.80
CA MET A 118 4.35 7.16 -3.50
C MET A 118 4.74 7.04 -4.96
N ALA A 119 5.01 8.15 -5.64
CA ALA A 119 5.44 8.13 -7.04
C ALA A 119 6.74 7.35 -7.30
N ARG A 120 7.53 7.05 -6.26
CA ARG A 120 8.80 6.32 -6.35
C ARG A 120 8.78 4.98 -5.63
N TYR A 121 7.69 4.69 -4.91
CA TYR A 121 7.54 3.48 -4.14
C TYR A 121 7.05 2.34 -5.03
N LEU A 122 7.80 1.24 -5.01
CA LEU A 122 7.45 0.00 -5.68
C LEU A 122 7.45 -1.08 -4.60
N PRO A 123 6.28 -1.62 -4.19
CA PRO A 123 6.25 -2.66 -3.17
C PRO A 123 7.07 -3.87 -3.64
N ALA A 124 7.91 -4.40 -2.76
CA ALA A 124 8.63 -5.65 -3.00
C ALA A 124 7.71 -6.85 -2.70
N SER A 125 8.12 -8.04 -3.13
CA SER A 125 7.37 -9.26 -2.81
C SER A 125 7.39 -9.57 -1.31
N LEU A 126 6.36 -10.28 -0.87
CA LEU A 126 6.21 -10.74 0.50
C LEU A 126 5.63 -12.17 0.50
N GLU A 127 6.41 -13.11 1.03
CA GLU A 127 6.06 -14.53 1.08
C GLU A 127 5.37 -14.89 2.40
N VAL A 128 4.26 -14.22 2.70
CA VAL A 128 3.37 -14.52 3.84
C VAL A 128 1.92 -14.47 3.38
N ALA A 129 0.99 -15.00 4.17
CA ALA A 129 -0.44 -14.88 3.87
C ALA A 129 -0.87 -13.41 3.85
N VAL A 130 -1.51 -12.97 2.77
CA VAL A 130 -2.03 -11.60 2.65
C VAL A 130 -3.51 -11.66 2.31
N ALA A 131 -4.35 -11.09 3.18
CA ALA A 131 -5.76 -10.91 2.91
C ALA A 131 -6.00 -9.47 2.41
N PHE A 132 -6.44 -9.34 1.17
CA PHE A 132 -6.77 -8.06 0.54
C PHE A 132 -8.28 -7.87 0.54
N TYR A 133 -8.76 -6.94 1.35
CA TYR A 133 -10.16 -6.53 1.37
C TYR A 133 -10.34 -5.40 0.35
N ALA A 134 -10.96 -5.74 -0.78
CA ALA A 134 -11.27 -4.84 -1.87
C ALA A 134 -12.69 -4.33 -1.70
N ALA A 135 -12.85 -3.07 -1.29
CA ALA A 135 -14.07 -2.34 -1.55
C ALA A 135 -13.93 -1.73 -2.95
N GLU A 136 -14.52 -2.35 -3.97
CA GLU A 136 -14.52 -1.85 -5.37
C GLU A 136 -13.14 -1.78 -6.08
N HIS A 137 -12.06 -2.27 -5.45
CA HIS A 137 -10.70 -2.26 -6.01
C HIS A 137 -10.30 -3.58 -6.68
N GLU A 138 -9.58 -3.51 -7.82
CA GLU A 138 -8.97 -4.70 -8.42
C GLU A 138 -7.71 -5.16 -7.65
N GLY A 139 -7.92 -5.92 -6.56
CA GLY A 139 -6.86 -6.49 -5.73
C GLY A 139 -5.97 -7.52 -6.44
N ARG A 140 -6.41 -8.09 -7.58
CA ARG A 140 -5.67 -9.11 -8.34
C ARG A 140 -4.30 -8.63 -8.83
N ASN A 141 -4.13 -7.32 -9.01
CA ASN A 141 -2.85 -6.73 -9.39
C ASN A 141 -1.74 -7.01 -8.37
N TRP A 142 -2.05 -7.43 -7.14
CA TRP A 142 -1.07 -7.78 -6.12
C TRP A 142 -0.57 -9.23 -6.18
N ARG A 143 -1.18 -10.12 -6.98
CA ARG A 143 -0.82 -11.56 -7.00
C ARG A 143 0.62 -11.85 -7.34
N HIS A 144 1.22 -11.04 -8.21
CA HIS A 144 2.63 -11.18 -8.58
C HIS A 144 3.60 -10.70 -7.47
N LEU A 145 3.10 -10.06 -6.41
CA LEU A 145 3.88 -9.63 -5.24
C LEU A 145 3.69 -10.55 -4.04
N CYS A 146 2.58 -11.28 -4.00
CA CYS A 146 2.17 -12.10 -2.86
C CYS A 146 1.68 -13.45 -3.39
N SER A 147 2.49 -14.49 -3.21
CA SER A 147 2.16 -15.86 -3.63
C SER A 147 0.93 -16.42 -2.90
N GLN A 148 0.70 -15.99 -1.65
CA GLN A 148 -0.40 -16.40 -0.78
C GLN A 148 -1.46 -15.27 -0.62
N LEU A 149 -1.83 -14.63 -1.73
CA LEU A 149 -2.83 -13.56 -1.73
C LEU A 149 -4.26 -14.11 -1.77
N GLU A 150 -5.03 -13.82 -0.74
CA GLU A 150 -6.50 -13.93 -0.76
C GLU A 150 -7.10 -12.55 -1.08
N VAL A 151 -8.03 -12.48 -2.03
CA VAL A 151 -8.75 -11.23 -2.35
C VAL A 151 -10.21 -11.39 -1.96
N VAL A 152 -10.63 -10.66 -0.95
CA VAL A 152 -12.00 -10.62 -0.43
C VAL A 152 -12.69 -9.37 -0.98
N GLN A 153 -13.72 -9.55 -1.80
CA GLN A 153 -14.55 -8.44 -2.25
C GLN A 153 -15.56 -8.11 -1.15
N VAL A 154 -15.58 -6.85 -0.74
CA VAL A 154 -16.53 -6.34 0.26
C VAL A 154 -17.60 -5.53 -0.49
N PRO A 155 -18.89 -5.79 -0.24
CA PRO A 155 -19.99 -5.06 -0.85
C PRO A 155 -20.02 -3.58 -0.45
#